data_AF-A0A845DY01-F1
#
_entry.id   AF-A0A845DY01-F1
#
_cell.length_a   1.000
_cell.length_b   1.000
_cell.length_c   1.000
_cell.angle_alpha   90.00
_cell.angle_beta   90.00
_cell.angle_gamma   90.00
#
_symmetry.space_group_name_H-M   'P 1'
#
loop_
_entity.id
_entity.type
_entity.pdbx_description
1 polymer ?
#
loop_
_entity_poly.entity_id
_entity_poly.type
_entity_poly.pdbx_seq_one_letter_code
_entity_poly.pdbx_strand_id
1 'polypeptide(L)' 'MNGVLRRALEDKQQLELIYTGDQGKTSRRVIHVVSTKEETILAYCYTRKVHSES' A
#
# COMPACT_ATOMS: atom_id res chain seq x y z
N MET A 1 -4.98 7.25 13.27
CA MET A 1 -4.36 6.34 12.28
C MET A 1 -3.46 7.02 11.24
N ASN A 2 -3.62 8.33 10.96
CA ASN A 2 -2.80 9.08 9.98
C ASN A 2 -1.30 9.14 10.27
N GLY A 3 -0.86 8.89 11.52
CA GLY A 3 0.55 9.00 11.89
C GLY A 3 1.47 8.02 11.15
N VAL A 4 1.02 6.79 10.87
CA VAL A 4 1.86 5.79 10.17
C VAL A 4 2.06 6.17 8.72
N LEU A 5 0.98 6.56 8.02
CA LEU A 5 1.02 6.96 6.62
C LEU A 5 1.81 8.26 6.45
N ARG A 6 1.65 9.22 7.37
CA ARG A 6 2.39 10.49 7.35
C ARG A 6 3.89 10.27 7.56
N ARG A 7 4.28 9.45 8.55
CA ARG A 7 5.70 9.10 8.75
C ARG A 7 6.28 8.36 7.56
N ALA A 8 5.54 7.41 6.99
CA ALA A 8 6.01 6.69 5.81
C ALA A 8 6.24 7.62 4.59
N LEU A 9 5.40 8.65 4.45
CA LEU A 9 5.57 9.69 3.44
C LEU A 9 6.79 10.58 3.72
N GLU A 10 6.95 11.06 4.96
CA GLU A 10 8.04 11.96 5.38
C GLU A 10 9.40 11.24 5.36
N ASP A 11 9.48 10.04 5.92
CA ASP A 11 10.71 9.27 6.10
C ASP A 11 11.01 8.35 4.90
N LYS A 12 10.16 8.35 3.88
CA LYS A 12 10.23 7.47 2.69
C LYS A 12 10.25 5.97 3.05
N GLN A 13 9.67 5.61 4.20
CA GLN A 13 9.65 4.25 4.72
C GLN A 13 8.74 3.35 3.86
N GLN A 14 9.18 2.13 3.59
CA GLN A 14 8.32 1.11 3.00
C GLN A 14 7.28 0.62 4.02
N LEU A 15 6.05 0.42 3.55
CA LEU A 15 4.97 -0.12 4.36
C LEU A 15 4.51 -1.46 3.82
N GLU A 16 4.13 -2.33 4.75
CA GLU A 16 3.39 -3.54 4.47
C GLU A 16 1.90 -3.30 4.67
N LEU A 17 1.12 -3.47 3.60
CA LEU A 17 -0.32 -3.39 3.60
C LEU A 17 -0.91 -4.80 3.55
N ILE A 18 -1.63 -5.18 4.60
CA ILE A 18 -2.45 -6.38 4.65
C ILE A 18 -3.90 -5.91 4.61
N TYR A 19 -4.65 -6.32 3.59
CA TYR A 19 -6.02 -5.86 3.39
C TYR A 19 -6.91 -6.99 2.87
N THR A 20 -8.20 -6.91 3.17
CA THR A 20 -9.21 -7.87 2.71
C THR A 20 -9.92 -7.30 1.49
N GLY A 21 -9.93 -8.03 0.38
CA GLY A 21 -10.71 -7.70 -0.80
C GLY A 21 -12.20 -7.97 -0.62
N ASP A 22 -12.98 -7.58 -1.62
CA ASP A 22 -14.43 -7.79 -1.72
C ASP A 22 -14.87 -9.25 -1.54
N GLN A 23 -14.07 -10.21 -2.01
CA GLN A 23 -14.35 -11.65 -1.90
C GLN A 23 -13.82 -12.27 -0.59
N GLY A 24 -13.49 -11.47 0.43
CA GLY A 24 -12.88 -11.95 1.68
C GLY A 24 -11.42 -12.42 1.55
N LYS A 25 -10.85 -12.35 0.34
CA LYS A 25 -9.45 -12.73 0.09
C LYS A 25 -8.51 -11.71 0.71
N THR A 26 -7.69 -12.16 1.64
CA THR A 26 -6.62 -11.34 2.21
C THR A 26 -5.49 -11.22 1.21
N SER A 27 -5.04 -9.99 0.97
CA SER A 27 -3.91 -9.66 0.12
C SER A 27 -2.85 -8.94 0.93
N ARG A 28 -1.58 -9.18 0.57
CA ARG A 28 -0.40 -8.54 1.17
C ARG A 28 0.36 -7.79 0.11
N ARG A 29 0.72 -6.53 0.38
CA ARG A 29 1.49 -5.67 -0.52
C ARG A 29 2.58 -4.93 0.24
N VAL A 30 3.75 -4.79 -0.37
CA VAL A 30 4.79 -3.85 0.05
C VAL A 30 4.64 -2.61 -0.82
N ILE A 31 4.53 -1.44 -0.18
CA ILE A 31 4.25 -0.17 -0.83
C ILE A 31 5.22 0.93 -0.40
N HIS A 32 5.40 1.93 -1.26
CA HIS A 32 5.97 3.23 -0.93
C HIS A 32 4.91 4.30 -1.11
N VAL A 33 4.59 5.03 -0.03
CA VAL A 33 3.55 6.07 -0.06
C VAL A 33 4.07 7.30 -0.79
N VAL A 34 3.34 7.75 -1.80
CA VAL A 34 3.68 8.92 -2.64
C VAL A 34 2.88 10.14 -2.21
N SER A 35 1.63 9.95 -1.81
CA SER A 35 0.81 11.02 -1.21
C SER A 35 -0.37 10.46 -0.41
N THR A 36 -0.91 11.29 0.48
CA THR A 36 -2.09 10.99 1.29
C THR A 36 -3.16 12.06 1.06
N LYS A 37 -4.40 11.65 0.86
CA LYS A 37 -5.62 12.48 0.91
C LYS A 37 -6.46 12.04 2.11
N GLU A 38 -7.58 12.72 2.36
CA GLU A 38 -8.46 12.41 3.50
C GLU A 38 -8.88 10.94 3.54
N GLU A 39 -9.34 10.39 2.41
CA GLU A 39 -9.89 9.03 2.33
C GLU A 39 -9.03 8.04 1.54
N THR A 40 -7.94 8.50 0.93
CA THR A 40 -7.15 7.66 0.00
C THR A 40 -5.65 7.91 0.12
N ILE A 41 -4.86 6.91 -0.27
CA ILE A 41 -3.42 7.05 -0.45
C ILE A 41 -3.04 6.72 -1.88
N LEU A 42 -2.07 7.45 -2.42
CA LEU A 42 -1.37 7.06 -3.64
C LEU A 42 -0.06 6.40 -3.24
N ALA A 43 0.21 5.21 -3.77
CA ALA A 43 1.41 4.46 -3.43
C ALA A 43 1.94 3.66 -4.62
N TYR A 44 3.27 3.52 -4.69
CA TYR A 44 3.92 2.56 -5.58
C TYR A 44 3.91 1.18 -4.93
N CYS A 45 3.43 0.15 -5.62
CA CYS A 45 3.30 -1.22 -5.09
C CYS A 45 4.40 -2.13 -5.64
N TYR A 46 5.36 -2.51 -4.80
CA TYR A 46 6.48 -3.40 -5.17
C TYR A 46 6.05 -4.84 -5.40
N THR A 47 4.98 -5.30 -4.75
CA THR A 47 4.52 -6.69 -4.86
C THR A 47 3.79 -6.99 -6.15
N ARG A 48 3.42 -5.97 -6.94
CA ARG A 48 2.80 -6.17 -8.26
C ARG A 48 3.89 -6.51 -9.28
N LYS A 49 4.57 -7.65 -9.10
CA LYS A 49 5.21 -8.33 -10.23
C LYS A 49 4.10 -8.66 -11.20
N VAL A 50 4.29 -8.22 -12.45
CA VAL A 50 3.44 -8.48 -13.61
C VAL A 50 2.84 -9.89 -13.49
N HIS A 51 1.54 -10.00 -13.23
CA HIS A 51 0.80 -11.23 -13.54
C HIS A 51 0.83 -11.29 -15.07
N SER A 52 1.92 -11.80 -15.65
CA SER A 52 1.82 -12.56 -16.87
C SER A 52 1.06 -13.81 -16.47
N GLU A 53 -0.15 -13.92 -16.99
CA GLU A 53 -0.98 -15.13 -16.91
C GLU A 53 -0.10 -16.37 -17.15
N SER A 54 -0.25 -17.36 -16.29
CA SER A 54 0.25 -18.73 -16.48
C SER A 54 -0.94 -19.66 -16.29
#